data_AF-A0A9Q8SKE0-F1
#
_entry.id   AF-A0A9Q8SKE0-F1
#
_cell.length_a   1.000
_cell.length_b   1.000
_cell.length_c   1.000
_cell.angle_alpha   90.00
_cell.angle_beta   90.00
_cell.angle_gamma   90.00
#
_symmetry.space_group_name_H-M   'P 1'
#
loop_
_entity.id
_entity.type
_entity.pdbx_description
1 polymer ?
#
loop_
_entity_poly.entity_id
_entity_poly.type
_entity_poly.pdbx_seq_one_letter_code
_entity_poly.pdbx_strand_id
1 'polypeptide(L)'
;MGDYGASNHLENVTHAWLKQGTYQEDLQKGIENVRTKVGAFRDEAQQCHAQETHEDIRLLSDMNQQSRTLASFYQRFFKLLETNLGLEQSDQQSSSSQPRISVYDMVNATHILHGTSISMNTRANADERQAEAKKSQERLLKSLQYDPNLVPRDVATQIRLGYRLTNKQKAKAATLIRHENFKSFMTNTTSSSCLLVNGRDDTAAVDGISPLSLVAAQSTESFMAAGDPSTPFYVINWFCAEHKPGLVVGNNATTDRCPSRMMTSLVGQLLEKMIDSGVEVDLSFMYDSKWRHVEQLKPTTLCSLFVRLVEQLPQGSILLCIVDEIVLYETLALESDTKVVMGKLARLAEKLSTGPQIFKLLATCQNRALGMAEHFGYNKIVNLGGSTGSDESAQWAISNMSMAY
;
A
#
# COMPACT_ATOMS: atom_id res chain seq x y z
N MET A 1 -1.07 85.66 34.79
CA MET A 1 -0.59 84.50 34.01
C MET A 1 -0.34 83.38 35.00
N GLY A 2 -0.92 82.19 34.74
CA GLY A 2 -0.62 80.94 35.45
C GLY A 2 -1.44 80.72 36.72
N ASP A 3 -2.48 79.89 36.64
CA ASP A 3 -2.56 78.61 37.40
C ASP A 3 -3.89 77.89 37.11
N TYR A 4 -4.03 77.21 35.97
CA TYR A 4 -5.23 76.38 35.65
C TYR A 4 -4.90 75.20 34.71
N GLY A 5 -3.64 74.76 34.67
CA GLY A 5 -3.16 73.71 33.75
C GLY A 5 -2.67 72.42 34.40
N ALA A 6 -2.49 72.38 35.73
CA ALA A 6 -1.85 71.26 36.40
C ALA A 6 -2.83 70.14 36.85
N SER A 7 -4.11 70.46 37.08
CA SER A 7 -5.06 69.49 37.67
C SER A 7 -5.51 68.40 36.70
N ASN A 8 -5.79 68.76 35.43
CA ASN A 8 -6.27 67.80 34.43
C ASN A 8 -5.18 66.84 33.92
N HIS A 9 -3.91 67.18 34.11
CA HIS A 9 -2.81 66.32 33.65
C HIS A 9 -2.51 65.18 34.63
N LEU A 10 -2.76 65.40 35.92
CA LEU A 10 -2.54 64.41 36.98
C LEU A 10 -3.62 63.32 36.96
N GLU A 11 -4.89 63.68 36.73
CA GLU A 11 -6.01 62.73 36.63
C GLU A 11 -5.91 61.79 35.41
N ASN A 12 -5.37 62.27 34.30
CA ASN A 12 -5.16 61.46 33.10
C ASN A 12 -4.01 60.44 33.26
N VAL A 13 -2.98 60.79 34.03
CA VAL A 13 -1.83 59.90 34.31
C VAL A 13 -2.22 58.80 35.30
N THR A 14 -3.00 59.11 36.34
CA THR A 14 -3.48 58.11 37.30
C THR A 14 -4.45 57.11 36.66
N HIS A 15 -5.32 57.56 35.74
CA HIS A 15 -6.23 56.68 35.00
C HIS A 15 -5.49 55.76 33.99
N ALA A 16 -4.43 56.24 33.36
CA ALA A 16 -3.58 55.42 32.48
C ALA A 16 -2.80 54.35 33.26
N TRP A 17 -2.29 54.69 34.45
CA TRP A 17 -1.62 53.73 35.34
C TRP A 17 -2.56 52.65 35.88
N LEU A 18 -3.79 53.01 36.25
CA LEU A 18 -4.80 52.01 36.66
C LEU A 18 -5.18 51.05 35.52
N LYS A 19 -5.27 51.55 34.29
CA LYS A 19 -5.53 50.71 33.10
C LYS A 19 -4.38 49.78 32.76
N GLN A 20 -3.14 50.19 33.04
CA GLN A 20 -1.97 49.34 32.83
C GLN A 20 -1.88 48.21 33.86
N GLY A 21 -2.22 48.49 35.13
CA GLY A 21 -2.27 47.47 36.18
C GLY A 21 -3.33 46.39 35.92
N THR A 22 -4.54 46.80 35.54
CA THR A 22 -5.64 45.88 35.21
C THR A 22 -5.32 45.00 33.99
N TYR A 23 -4.69 45.55 32.96
CA TYR A 23 -4.24 44.77 31.80
C TYR A 23 -3.19 43.71 32.16
N GLN A 24 -2.26 44.04 33.07
CA GLN A 24 -1.23 43.11 33.51
C GLN A 24 -1.80 41.94 34.33
N GLU A 25 -2.79 42.21 35.18
CA GLU A 25 -3.53 41.20 35.94
C GLU A 25 -4.34 40.26 35.02
N ASP A 26 -5.03 40.82 34.02
CA ASP A 26 -5.79 40.03 33.05
C ASP A 26 -4.89 39.14 32.20
N LEU A 27 -3.70 39.63 31.82
CA LEU A 27 -2.72 38.83 31.07
C LEU A 27 -2.17 37.68 31.92
N GLN A 28 -1.83 37.92 33.19
CA GLN A 28 -1.39 36.85 34.10
C GLN A 28 -2.48 35.80 34.30
N LYS A 29 -3.73 36.24 34.48
CA LYS A 29 -4.89 35.35 34.59
C LYS A 29 -5.12 34.53 33.32
N GLY A 30 -4.90 35.14 32.15
CA GLY A 30 -4.95 34.47 30.86
C GLY A 30 -3.89 33.38 30.70
N ILE A 31 -2.64 33.67 31.07
CA ILE A 31 -1.52 32.72 31.02
C ILE A 31 -1.79 31.54 31.97
N GLU A 32 -2.26 31.81 33.18
CA GLU A 32 -2.54 30.75 34.16
C GLU A 32 -3.68 29.83 33.67
N ASN A 33 -4.73 30.40 33.07
CA ASN A 33 -5.83 29.64 32.48
C ASN A 33 -5.35 28.74 31.32
N VAL A 34 -4.49 29.25 30.43
CA VAL A 34 -3.90 28.44 29.36
C VAL A 34 -3.04 27.32 29.94
N ARG A 35 -2.26 27.59 30.99
CA ARG A 35 -1.42 26.59 31.65
C ARG A 35 -2.25 25.47 32.28
N THR A 36 -3.35 25.82 32.94
CA THR A 36 -4.30 24.83 33.49
C THR A 36 -4.92 23.97 32.40
N LYS A 37 -5.34 24.58 31.28
CA LYS A 37 -5.93 23.83 30.16
C LYS A 37 -4.94 22.88 29.47
N VAL A 38 -3.69 23.31 29.29
CA VAL A 38 -2.62 22.46 28.74
C VAL A 38 -2.29 21.30 29.69
N GLY A 39 -2.31 21.55 31.02
CA GLY A 39 -2.17 20.50 32.03
C GLY A 39 -3.26 19.44 31.91
N ALA A 40 -4.53 19.87 31.90
CA ALA A 40 -5.68 18.97 31.76
C ALA A 40 -5.63 18.15 30.45
N PHE A 41 -5.28 18.79 29.33
CA PHE A 41 -5.12 18.10 28.04
C PHE A 41 -3.99 17.06 28.08
N ARG A 42 -2.87 17.37 28.72
CA ARG A 42 -1.75 16.43 28.87
C ARG A 42 -2.15 15.23 29.73
N ASP A 43 -2.88 15.45 30.81
CA ASP A 43 -3.34 14.38 31.70
C ASP A 43 -4.35 13.46 30.98
N GLU A 44 -5.27 14.03 30.21
CA GLU A 44 -6.23 13.28 29.38
C GLU A 44 -5.51 12.48 28.28
N ALA A 45 -4.51 13.07 27.61
CA ALA A 45 -3.70 12.38 26.62
C ALA A 45 -2.90 11.21 27.22
N GLN A 46 -2.33 11.40 28.42
CA GLN A 46 -1.64 10.32 29.14
C GLN A 46 -2.59 9.20 29.56
N GLN A 47 -3.80 9.55 30.01
CA GLN A 47 -4.81 8.57 30.40
C GLN A 47 -5.31 7.76 29.19
N CYS A 48 -5.52 8.43 28.05
CA CYS A 48 -5.88 7.79 26.79
C CYS A 48 -4.77 6.83 26.32
N HIS A 49 -3.51 7.27 26.35
CA HIS A 49 -2.37 6.43 25.97
C HIS A 49 -2.19 5.22 26.90
N ALA A 50 -2.42 5.38 28.19
CA ALA A 50 -2.38 4.28 29.15
C ALA A 50 -3.50 3.25 28.91
N GLN A 51 -4.70 3.71 28.56
CA GLN A 51 -5.83 2.83 28.19
C GLN A 51 -5.54 2.08 26.90
N GLU A 52 -5.01 2.75 25.88
CA GLU A 52 -4.63 2.13 24.61
C GLU A 52 -3.56 1.04 24.82
N THR A 53 -2.54 1.33 25.61
CA THR A 53 -1.47 0.36 25.94
C THR A 53 -2.03 -0.85 26.69
N HIS A 54 -2.99 -0.64 27.59
CA HIS A 54 -3.62 -1.72 28.35
C HIS A 54 -4.46 -2.65 27.46
N GLU A 55 -5.23 -2.08 26.53
CA GLU A 55 -6.01 -2.86 25.55
C GLU A 55 -5.09 -3.62 24.57
N ASP A 56 -3.99 -3.01 24.12
CA ASP A 56 -3.02 -3.68 23.26
C ASP A 56 -2.37 -4.90 23.96
N ILE A 57 -2.04 -4.78 25.26
CA ILE A 57 -1.50 -5.90 26.05
C ILE A 57 -2.54 -7.02 26.21
N ARG A 58 -3.81 -6.67 26.47
CA ARG A 58 -4.89 -7.64 26.62
C ARG A 58 -5.13 -8.40 25.31
N LEU A 59 -5.12 -7.69 24.18
CA LEU A 59 -5.31 -8.27 22.85
C LEU A 59 -4.14 -9.18 22.45
N LEU A 60 -2.89 -8.81 22.78
CA LEU A 60 -1.72 -9.67 22.57
C LEU A 60 -1.82 -11.00 23.34
N SER A 61 -2.42 -10.96 24.54
CA SER A 61 -2.71 -12.18 25.31
C SER A 61 -3.76 -13.06 24.60
N ASP A 62 -4.85 -12.47 24.13
CA ASP A 62 -5.91 -13.19 23.42
C ASP A 62 -5.42 -13.78 22.07
N MET A 63 -4.61 -13.03 21.32
CA MET A 63 -3.97 -13.50 20.08
C MET A 63 -3.00 -14.65 20.34
N ASN A 64 -2.18 -14.57 21.39
CA ASN A 64 -1.31 -15.68 21.77
C ASN A 64 -2.10 -16.94 22.14
N GLN A 65 -3.26 -16.77 22.77
CA GLN A 65 -4.16 -17.89 23.08
C GLN A 65 -4.77 -18.51 21.81
N GLN A 66 -5.25 -17.70 20.88
CA GLN A 66 -5.77 -18.18 19.59
C GLN A 66 -4.69 -18.85 18.72
N SER A 67 -3.48 -18.31 18.68
CA SER A 67 -2.35 -18.90 17.94
C SER A 67 -1.99 -20.29 18.48
N ARG A 68 -2.04 -20.49 19.80
CA ARG A 68 -1.90 -21.82 20.42
C ARG A 68 -3.03 -22.78 20.01
N THR A 69 -4.27 -22.29 19.92
CA THR A 69 -5.40 -23.10 19.45
C THR A 69 -5.23 -23.49 17.97
N LEU A 70 -4.79 -22.57 17.12
CA LEU A 70 -4.55 -22.82 15.70
C LEU A 70 -3.40 -23.82 15.49
N ALA A 71 -2.31 -23.67 16.23
CA ALA A 71 -1.19 -24.62 16.21
C ALA A 71 -1.63 -26.03 16.59
N SER A 72 -2.51 -26.16 17.60
CA SER A 72 -3.06 -27.46 18.02
C SER A 72 -3.99 -28.07 16.97
N PHE A 73 -4.71 -27.24 16.20
CA PHE A 73 -5.52 -27.68 15.07
C PHE A 73 -4.63 -28.19 13.93
N TYR A 74 -3.59 -27.45 13.55
CA TYR A 74 -2.65 -27.90 12.51
C TYR A 74 -1.94 -29.20 12.88
N GLN A 75 -1.50 -29.36 14.14
CA GLN A 75 -0.91 -30.62 14.59
C GLN A 75 -1.89 -31.80 14.48
N ARG A 76 -3.17 -31.60 14.79
CA ARG A 76 -4.20 -32.65 14.62
C ARG A 76 -4.48 -32.94 13.15
N PHE A 77 -4.53 -31.91 12.32
CA PHE A 77 -4.75 -32.03 10.88
C PHE A 77 -3.61 -32.78 10.19
N PHE A 78 -2.35 -32.45 10.50
CA PHE A 78 -1.19 -33.18 9.98
C PHE A 78 -1.16 -34.64 10.46
N LYS A 79 -1.49 -34.91 11.72
CA LYS A 79 -1.60 -36.28 12.23
C LYS A 79 -2.71 -37.09 11.54
N LEU A 80 -3.80 -36.44 11.15
CA LEU A 80 -4.88 -37.02 10.34
C LEU A 80 -4.44 -37.30 8.89
N LEU A 81 -3.61 -36.44 8.31
CA LEU A 81 -3.03 -36.67 6.98
C LEU A 81 -2.05 -37.85 7.01
N GLU A 82 -1.20 -37.95 8.03
CA GLU A 82 -0.26 -39.07 8.22
C GLU A 82 -0.96 -40.41 8.47
N THR A 83 -2.16 -40.41 9.08
CA THR A 83 -2.93 -41.64 9.32
C THR A 83 -3.82 -42.06 8.15
N ASN A 84 -4.20 -41.15 7.25
CA ASN A 84 -5.03 -41.46 6.08
C ASN A 84 -4.23 -41.69 4.78
N LEU A 85 -3.01 -41.17 4.70
CA LEU A 85 -2.04 -41.55 3.67
C LEU A 85 -1.16 -42.65 4.25
N GLY A 86 -1.64 -43.90 4.19
CA GLY A 86 -0.87 -45.08 4.55
C GLY A 86 0.41 -45.18 3.70
N LEU A 87 1.47 -44.52 4.15
CA LEU A 87 2.84 -44.81 3.75
C LEU A 87 3.31 -45.95 4.66
N GLU A 88 2.96 -47.17 4.27
CA GLU A 88 3.72 -48.33 4.70
C GLU A 88 5.16 -48.15 4.21
N GLN A 89 6.06 -47.93 5.16
CA GLN A 89 7.47 -48.17 4.96
C GLN A 89 7.64 -49.66 4.67
N SER A 90 8.02 -50.00 3.45
CA SER A 90 8.70 -51.25 3.15
C SER A 90 10.07 -50.91 2.59
N ASP A 91 11.07 -51.11 3.44
CA ASP A 91 12.47 -51.26 3.06
C ASP A 91 12.60 -52.38 2.01
N GLN A 92 13.18 -52.07 0.85
CA GLN A 92 14.18 -52.94 0.22
C GLN A 92 14.94 -52.25 -0.93
N GLN A 93 16.24 -52.50 -0.91
CA GLN A 93 17.30 -52.08 -1.83
C GLN A 93 16.99 -52.33 -3.31
N SER A 94 17.35 -51.40 -4.20
CA SER A 94 18.42 -51.59 -5.21
C SER A 94 18.41 -50.52 -6.31
N SER A 95 19.62 -50.27 -6.81
CA SER A 95 20.08 -49.35 -7.85
C SER A 95 19.35 -49.43 -9.21
N SER A 96 19.08 -48.28 -9.84
CA SER A 96 19.59 -47.91 -11.19
C SER A 96 18.90 -46.66 -11.77
N SER A 97 19.68 -45.99 -12.61
CA SER A 97 19.47 -44.82 -13.46
C SER A 97 18.07 -44.59 -14.05
N GLN A 98 17.55 -43.35 -13.97
CA GLN A 98 17.16 -42.47 -15.10
C GLN A 98 16.36 -41.24 -14.63
N PRO A 99 16.59 -40.03 -15.18
CA PRO A 99 15.73 -38.87 -14.93
C PRO A 99 14.46 -38.96 -15.80
N ARG A 100 13.29 -38.94 -15.14
CA ARG A 100 11.98 -38.85 -15.81
C ARG A 100 11.77 -37.43 -16.33
N ILE A 101 11.73 -37.33 -17.65
CA ILE A 101 11.31 -36.16 -18.43
C ILE A 101 9.83 -35.89 -18.12
N SER A 102 9.51 -34.61 -17.88
CA SER A 102 8.16 -34.09 -17.63
C SER A 102 7.33 -34.05 -18.91
N VAL A 103 6.01 -34.24 -18.76
CA VAL A 103 5.02 -34.47 -19.82
C VAL A 103 4.68 -33.20 -20.65
N TYR A 104 5.52 -32.17 -20.63
CA TYR A 104 5.34 -30.94 -21.42
C TYR A 104 6.26 -30.81 -22.65
N ASP A 105 7.19 -31.74 -22.88
CA ASP A 105 8.19 -31.64 -23.98
C ASP A 105 7.81 -32.40 -25.27
N MET A 106 6.53 -32.65 -25.54
CA MET A 106 6.11 -33.44 -26.71
C MET A 106 5.20 -32.69 -27.68
N VAL A 107 5.65 -31.55 -28.23
CA VAL A 107 5.14 -31.04 -29.53
C VAL A 107 6.23 -30.27 -30.30
N ASN A 108 7.38 -30.89 -30.58
CA ASN A 108 8.16 -30.57 -31.80
C ASN A 108 9.35 -31.53 -31.98
N ALA A 109 9.12 -32.70 -32.55
CA ALA A 109 10.22 -33.50 -33.08
C ALA A 109 9.70 -34.47 -34.13
N THR A 110 9.54 -34.00 -35.36
CA THR A 110 9.61 -34.91 -36.51
C THR A 110 10.21 -34.20 -37.70
N HIS A 111 11.26 -34.81 -38.25
CA HIS A 111 12.09 -34.43 -39.41
C HIS A 111 13.28 -33.52 -39.17
N ILE A 112 14.39 -34.09 -38.66
CA ILE A 112 15.73 -33.78 -39.22
C ILE A 112 16.52 -35.10 -39.35
N LEU A 113 16.74 -35.51 -40.59
CA LEU A 113 17.75 -36.49 -40.99
C LEU A 113 19.14 -35.84 -40.91
N HIS A 114 20.08 -36.59 -40.33
CA HIS A 114 21.53 -36.61 -40.57
C HIS A 114 22.32 -35.28 -40.56
N GLY A 115 23.12 -35.13 -39.50
CA GLY A 115 24.42 -34.45 -39.54
C GLY A 115 24.41 -32.97 -39.18
N THR A 116 24.92 -32.62 -38.00
CA THR A 116 26.07 -31.71 -37.77
C THR A 116 26.06 -31.25 -36.29
N SER A 117 27.24 -31.25 -35.68
CA SER A 117 27.55 -30.82 -34.31
C SER A 117 27.24 -29.34 -34.06
N ILE A 118 26.01 -29.00 -33.64
CA ILE A 118 25.59 -27.62 -33.29
C ILE A 118 25.06 -27.53 -31.84
N SER A 119 24.84 -28.65 -31.14
CA SER A 119 24.02 -28.68 -29.92
C SER A 119 24.67 -28.18 -28.62
N MET A 120 26.00 -28.01 -28.53
CA MET A 120 26.65 -27.59 -27.27
C MET A 120 26.82 -26.08 -27.12
N ASN A 121 27.06 -25.34 -28.22
CA ASN A 121 27.23 -23.88 -28.17
C ASN A 121 25.93 -23.14 -27.83
N THR A 122 24.76 -23.70 -28.19
CA THR A 122 23.45 -23.07 -27.92
C THR A 122 23.03 -23.16 -26.46
N ARG A 123 23.41 -24.22 -25.74
CA ARG A 123 23.11 -24.37 -24.30
C ARG A 123 23.97 -23.48 -23.43
N ALA A 124 25.29 -23.43 -23.68
CA ALA A 124 26.20 -22.54 -22.95
C ALA A 124 25.77 -21.07 -23.06
N ASN A 125 25.33 -20.65 -24.25
CA ASN A 125 24.82 -19.29 -24.50
C ASN A 125 23.43 -19.03 -23.87
N ALA A 126 22.64 -20.06 -23.58
CA ALA A 126 21.35 -19.89 -22.90
C ALA A 126 21.55 -19.73 -21.39
N ASP A 127 22.42 -20.55 -20.81
CA ASP A 127 22.77 -20.49 -19.38
C ASP A 127 23.44 -19.15 -19.02
N GLU A 128 24.32 -18.65 -19.89
CA GLU A 128 24.98 -17.34 -19.71
C GLU A 128 23.98 -16.18 -19.78
N ARG A 129 23.03 -16.22 -20.73
CA ARG A 129 21.97 -15.21 -20.82
C ARG A 129 21.07 -15.21 -19.59
N GLN A 130 20.69 -16.39 -19.11
CA GLN A 130 19.88 -16.52 -17.90
C GLN A 130 20.61 -15.98 -16.66
N ALA A 131 21.91 -16.25 -16.56
CA ALA A 131 22.73 -15.73 -15.45
C ALA A 131 22.84 -14.20 -15.47
N GLU A 132 23.06 -13.59 -16.65
CA GLU A 132 23.13 -12.13 -16.78
C GLU A 132 21.78 -11.44 -16.56
N ALA A 133 20.68 -12.07 -17.00
CA ALA A 133 19.32 -11.61 -16.72
C ALA A 133 19.05 -11.58 -15.20
N LYS A 134 19.35 -12.69 -14.51
CA LYS A 134 19.21 -12.79 -13.05
C LYS A 134 20.04 -11.73 -12.32
N LYS A 135 21.30 -11.55 -12.73
CA LYS A 135 22.19 -10.52 -12.16
C LYS A 135 21.66 -9.11 -12.39
N SER A 136 21.07 -8.83 -13.55
CA SER A 136 20.44 -7.54 -13.86
C SER A 136 19.20 -7.29 -13.00
N GLN A 137 18.39 -8.32 -12.77
CA GLN A 137 17.21 -8.25 -11.89
C GLN A 137 17.63 -7.99 -10.43
N GLU A 138 18.62 -8.72 -9.92
CA GLU A 138 19.20 -8.51 -8.58
C GLU A 138 19.79 -7.10 -8.42
N ARG A 139 20.52 -6.62 -9.44
CA ARG A 139 21.02 -5.24 -9.48
C ARG A 139 19.88 -4.25 -9.38
N LEU A 140 18.79 -4.47 -10.11
CA LEU A 140 17.63 -3.58 -10.09
C LEU A 140 16.98 -3.54 -8.70
N LEU A 141 16.68 -4.68 -8.09
CA LEU A 141 16.12 -4.73 -6.73
C LEU A 141 17.02 -4.00 -5.72
N LYS A 142 18.34 -4.16 -5.84
CA LYS A 142 19.32 -3.47 -5.00
C LYS A 142 19.33 -1.95 -5.24
N SER A 143 19.32 -1.49 -6.49
CA SER A 143 19.27 -0.08 -6.84
C SER A 143 17.98 0.59 -6.36
N LEU A 144 16.87 -0.15 -6.33
CA LEU A 144 15.58 0.31 -5.80
C LEU A 144 15.54 0.35 -4.26
N GLN A 145 16.52 -0.26 -3.58
CA GLN A 145 16.50 -0.50 -2.13
C GLN A 145 15.21 -1.23 -1.71
N TYR A 146 14.81 -2.23 -2.50
CA TYR A 146 13.58 -2.96 -2.29
C TYR A 146 13.65 -3.82 -1.02
N ASP A 147 12.63 -3.73 -0.17
CA ASP A 147 12.42 -4.61 0.99
C ASP A 147 11.18 -5.49 0.74
N PRO A 148 11.35 -6.81 0.50
CA PRO A 148 10.24 -7.72 0.22
C PRO A 148 9.28 -7.89 1.40
N ASN A 149 9.70 -7.53 2.61
CA ASN A 149 8.86 -7.64 3.81
C ASN A 149 8.06 -6.37 4.10
N LEU A 150 8.33 -5.26 3.41
CA LEU A 150 7.70 -3.96 3.71
C LEU A 150 6.18 -4.03 3.53
N VAL A 151 5.72 -4.38 2.33
CA VAL A 151 4.30 -4.38 2.01
C VAL A 151 3.52 -5.49 2.72
N PRO A 152 4.03 -6.74 2.86
CA PRO A 152 3.37 -7.72 3.72
C PRO A 152 3.17 -7.24 5.15
N ARG A 153 4.12 -6.51 5.73
CA ARG A 153 3.95 -5.89 7.06
C ARG A 153 2.88 -4.81 7.05
N ASP A 154 2.85 -3.95 6.03
CA ASP A 154 1.84 -2.89 5.94
C ASP A 154 0.42 -3.48 5.82
N VAL A 155 0.22 -4.49 4.97
CA VAL A 155 -1.06 -5.20 4.80
C VAL A 155 -1.50 -5.82 6.14
N ALA A 156 -0.60 -6.53 6.82
CA ALA A 156 -0.89 -7.13 8.13
C ALA A 156 -1.23 -6.07 9.18
N THR A 157 -0.54 -4.92 9.17
CA THR A 157 -0.84 -3.78 10.04
C THR A 157 -2.25 -3.24 9.77
N GLN A 158 -2.63 -3.00 8.50
CA GLN A 158 -3.96 -2.49 8.17
C GLN A 158 -5.07 -3.46 8.52
N ILE A 159 -4.88 -4.76 8.30
CA ILE A 159 -5.86 -5.79 8.72
C ILE A 159 -6.00 -5.78 10.25
N ARG A 160 -4.88 -5.73 10.97
CA ARG A 160 -4.87 -5.67 12.45
C ARG A 160 -5.60 -4.42 12.96
N LEU A 161 -5.29 -3.25 12.40
CA LEU A 161 -5.96 -1.99 12.73
C LEU A 161 -7.45 -2.04 12.36
N GLY A 162 -7.82 -2.77 11.31
CA GLY A 162 -9.19 -3.04 10.91
C GLY A 162 -10.08 -3.62 12.01
N TYR A 163 -9.52 -4.46 12.89
CA TYR A 163 -10.27 -5.01 14.04
C TYR A 163 -10.64 -3.95 15.07
N ARG A 164 -9.86 -2.85 15.14
CA ARG A 164 -10.08 -1.71 16.05
C ARG A 164 -11.07 -0.68 15.49
N LEU A 165 -11.56 -0.85 14.26
CA LEU A 165 -12.56 0.04 13.68
C LEU A 165 -13.88 -0.01 14.45
N THR A 166 -14.46 1.16 14.70
CA THR A 166 -15.82 1.30 15.24
C THR A 166 -16.86 0.73 14.26
N ASN A 167 -18.07 0.43 14.74
CA ASN A 167 -19.16 -0.06 13.88
C ASN A 167 -19.50 0.91 12.74
N LYS A 168 -19.38 2.23 12.97
CA LYS A 168 -19.58 3.26 11.94
C LYS A 168 -18.50 3.18 10.85
N GLN A 169 -17.25 3.04 11.25
CA GLN A 169 -16.13 2.85 10.33
C GLN A 169 -16.26 1.54 9.53
N LYS A 170 -16.63 0.43 10.18
CA LYS A 170 -16.90 -0.84 9.49
C LYS A 170 -18.06 -0.72 8.50
N ALA A 171 -19.14 -0.04 8.87
CA ALA A 171 -20.25 0.24 7.96
C ALA A 171 -19.77 0.98 6.71
N LYS A 172 -18.84 1.93 6.87
CA LYS A 172 -18.23 2.66 5.74
C LYS A 172 -17.40 1.77 4.83
N ALA A 173 -16.55 0.91 5.40
CA ALA A 173 -15.83 -0.10 4.63
C ALA A 173 -16.80 -0.99 3.84
N ALA A 174 -17.87 -1.47 4.47
CA ALA A 174 -18.92 -2.26 3.82
C ALA A 174 -19.69 -1.50 2.74
N THR A 175 -19.88 -0.19 2.89
CA THR A 175 -20.47 0.68 1.86
C THR A 175 -19.58 0.73 0.62
N LEU A 176 -18.25 0.83 0.77
CA LEU A 176 -17.34 0.73 -0.37
C LEU A 176 -17.43 -0.64 -1.06
N ILE A 177 -17.35 -1.73 -0.28
CA ILE A 177 -17.40 -3.10 -0.81
C ILE A 177 -18.67 -3.35 -1.62
N ARG A 178 -19.80 -2.79 -1.18
CA ARG A 178 -21.10 -2.91 -1.87
C ARG A 178 -21.29 -1.89 -3.00
N HIS A 179 -20.41 -0.91 -3.14
CA HIS A 179 -20.58 0.15 -4.14
C HIS A 179 -20.43 -0.42 -5.55
N GLU A 180 -21.42 -0.22 -6.42
CA GLU A 180 -21.46 -0.81 -7.77
C GLU A 180 -20.21 -0.49 -8.60
N ASN A 181 -19.72 0.77 -8.59
CA ASN A 181 -18.49 1.13 -9.30
C ASN A 181 -17.25 0.39 -8.75
N PHE A 182 -17.18 0.13 -7.45
CA PHE A 182 -16.08 -0.62 -6.85
C PHE A 182 -16.17 -2.10 -7.22
N LYS A 183 -17.37 -2.70 -7.11
CA LYS A 183 -17.60 -4.08 -7.56
C LYS A 183 -17.27 -4.27 -9.03
N SER A 184 -17.82 -3.42 -9.91
CA SER A 184 -17.56 -3.46 -11.35
C SER A 184 -16.07 -3.27 -11.66
N PHE A 185 -15.38 -2.36 -10.97
CA PHE A 185 -13.94 -2.19 -11.11
C PHE A 185 -13.17 -3.46 -10.72
N MET A 186 -13.52 -4.09 -9.59
CA MET A 186 -12.83 -5.29 -9.11
C MET A 186 -13.12 -6.51 -9.99
N THR A 187 -14.35 -6.70 -10.47
CA THR A 187 -14.75 -7.88 -11.26
C THR A 187 -14.48 -7.77 -12.76
N ASN A 188 -14.28 -6.57 -13.31
CA ASN A 188 -14.01 -6.42 -14.75
C ASN A 188 -12.63 -7.00 -15.11
N THR A 189 -12.60 -8.16 -15.74
CA THR A 189 -11.38 -8.85 -16.19
C THR A 189 -11.12 -8.69 -17.68
N THR A 190 -11.70 -7.67 -18.33
CA THR A 190 -11.60 -7.47 -19.79
C THR A 190 -10.96 -6.15 -20.20
N SER A 191 -10.91 -5.16 -19.30
CA SER A 191 -10.41 -3.83 -19.63
C SER A 191 -9.66 -3.17 -18.48
N SER A 192 -8.52 -2.54 -18.81
CA SER A 192 -7.78 -1.70 -17.87
C SER A 192 -8.60 -0.49 -17.43
N SER A 193 -8.49 -0.12 -16.15
CA SER A 193 -9.24 1.01 -15.59
C SER A 193 -8.56 1.59 -14.35
N CYS A 194 -9.04 2.74 -13.90
CA CYS A 194 -8.62 3.34 -12.65
C CYS A 194 -9.85 3.74 -11.84
N LEU A 195 -9.73 3.73 -10.52
CA LEU A 195 -10.78 4.12 -9.58
C LEU A 195 -10.16 4.90 -8.43
N LEU A 196 -10.66 6.11 -8.17
CA LEU A 196 -10.34 6.90 -6.99
C LEU A 196 -11.53 6.85 -6.02
N VAL A 197 -11.28 6.44 -4.78
CA VAL A 197 -12.29 6.39 -3.72
C VAL A 197 -12.00 7.47 -2.69
N ASN A 198 -12.93 8.41 -2.54
CA ASN A 198 -12.94 9.43 -1.49
C ASN A 198 -13.89 9.00 -0.38
N GLY A 199 -13.38 8.90 0.85
CA GLY A 199 -14.20 8.57 2.02
C GLY A 199 -15.06 9.74 2.50
N ARG A 200 -14.62 11.00 2.34
CA ARG A 200 -15.29 12.20 2.88
C ARG A 200 -15.57 12.15 4.38
N ASP A 201 -14.60 11.70 5.20
CA ASP A 201 -14.70 11.94 6.64
C ASP A 201 -14.38 13.42 6.93
N ASP A 202 -15.42 14.21 7.20
CA ASP A 202 -15.28 15.63 7.62
C ASP A 202 -14.76 15.78 9.06
N THR A 203 -14.43 14.68 9.75
CA THR A 203 -13.89 14.73 11.11
C THR A 203 -12.44 15.16 11.07
N ALA A 204 -12.14 16.31 11.68
CA ALA A 204 -10.81 16.93 11.81
C ALA A 204 -9.71 16.06 12.46
N ALA A 205 -10.00 14.81 12.81
CA ALA A 205 -9.02 13.82 13.25
C ALA A 205 -8.55 12.99 12.04
N VAL A 206 -7.51 13.49 11.36
CA VAL A 206 -6.71 12.72 10.38
C VAL A 206 -5.92 11.58 11.06
N ASP A 207 -5.96 11.51 12.40
CA ASP A 207 -5.19 10.57 13.21
C ASP A 207 -5.93 9.25 13.53
N GLY A 208 -7.00 8.95 12.79
CA GLY A 208 -7.78 7.71 12.96
C GLY A 208 -7.40 6.60 12.00
N ILE A 209 -7.75 5.35 12.34
CA ILE A 209 -7.61 4.21 11.44
C ILE A 209 -8.58 4.38 10.26
N SER A 210 -8.07 4.42 9.03
CA SER A 210 -8.88 4.57 7.83
C SER A 210 -9.64 3.26 7.52
N PRO A 211 -10.98 3.31 7.39
CA PRO A 211 -11.75 2.15 6.95
C PRO A 211 -11.42 1.71 5.53
N LEU A 212 -10.91 2.62 4.69
CA LEU A 212 -10.57 2.32 3.31
C LEU A 212 -9.25 1.55 3.23
N SER A 213 -8.30 1.84 4.12
CA SER A 213 -7.06 1.06 4.26
C SER A 213 -7.31 -0.40 4.60
N LEU A 214 -8.35 -0.69 5.40
CA LEU A 214 -8.79 -2.08 5.63
C LEU A 214 -9.28 -2.72 4.32
N VAL A 215 -10.13 -2.03 3.56
CA VAL A 215 -10.63 -2.56 2.28
C VAL A 215 -9.49 -2.77 1.27
N ALA A 216 -8.53 -1.84 1.19
CA ALA A 216 -7.33 -1.95 0.36
C ALA A 216 -6.50 -3.19 0.75
N ALA A 217 -6.25 -3.39 2.05
CA ALA A 217 -5.49 -4.54 2.54
C ALA A 217 -6.22 -5.86 2.27
N GLN A 218 -7.52 -5.95 2.58
CA GLN A 218 -8.30 -7.15 2.29
C GLN A 218 -8.45 -7.42 0.80
N SER A 219 -8.39 -6.39 -0.05
CA SER A 219 -8.49 -6.55 -1.51
C SER A 219 -7.28 -7.30 -2.03
N THR A 220 -6.13 -7.15 -1.37
CA THR A 220 -4.94 -7.93 -1.68
C THR A 220 -5.17 -9.43 -1.49
N GLU A 221 -5.70 -9.82 -0.34
CA GLU A 221 -5.94 -11.24 -0.03
C GLU A 221 -7.08 -11.81 -0.89
N SER A 222 -8.17 -11.05 -1.01
CA SER A 222 -9.38 -11.49 -1.71
C SER A 222 -9.16 -11.64 -3.21
N PHE A 223 -8.42 -10.71 -3.83
CA PHE A 223 -8.16 -10.75 -5.27
C PHE A 223 -7.21 -11.90 -5.65
N MET A 224 -6.23 -12.20 -4.78
CA MET A 224 -5.37 -13.38 -4.97
C MET A 224 -6.14 -14.69 -4.78
N ALA A 225 -7.10 -14.74 -3.83
CA ALA A 225 -7.90 -15.93 -3.57
C ALA A 225 -8.97 -16.21 -4.64
N ALA A 226 -9.52 -15.16 -5.26
CA ALA A 226 -10.56 -15.26 -6.29
C ALA A 226 -10.01 -15.52 -7.71
N GLY A 227 -8.69 -15.46 -7.90
CA GLY A 227 -8.06 -15.62 -9.21
C GLY A 227 -8.32 -16.99 -9.83
N ASP A 228 -8.74 -17.00 -11.10
CA ASP A 228 -8.75 -18.20 -11.94
C ASP A 228 -7.31 -18.74 -12.10
N PRO A 229 -7.03 -20.03 -11.80
CA PRO A 229 -5.71 -20.63 -12.01
C PRO A 229 -5.16 -20.49 -13.44
N SER A 230 -6.03 -20.27 -14.43
CA SER A 230 -5.65 -20.09 -15.83
C SER A 230 -5.26 -18.66 -16.20
N THR A 231 -5.52 -17.67 -15.34
CA THR A 231 -5.21 -16.26 -15.59
C THR A 231 -4.13 -15.78 -14.60
N PRO A 232 -2.97 -15.28 -15.06
CA PRO A 232 -1.96 -14.75 -14.15
C PRO A 232 -2.42 -13.46 -13.46
N PHE A 233 -2.50 -13.49 -12.13
CA PHE A 233 -2.88 -12.34 -11.30
C PHE A 233 -1.70 -11.78 -10.53
N TYR A 234 -1.56 -10.46 -10.55
CA TYR A 234 -0.55 -9.72 -9.82
C TYR A 234 -1.23 -8.65 -8.98
N VAL A 235 -0.93 -8.59 -7.68
CA VAL A 235 -1.37 -7.50 -6.80
C VAL A 235 -0.16 -6.84 -6.18
N ILE A 236 -0.08 -5.52 -6.30
CA ILE A 236 0.97 -4.69 -5.69
C ILE A 236 0.33 -3.53 -4.93
N ASN A 237 0.90 -3.17 -3.80
CA ASN A 237 0.30 -2.21 -2.89
C ASN A 237 1.29 -1.16 -2.37
N TRP A 238 0.76 -0.02 -1.99
CA TRP A 238 1.47 0.98 -1.20
C TRP A 238 0.50 1.69 -0.25
N PHE A 239 0.83 1.74 1.03
CA PHE A 239 0.03 2.40 2.06
C PHE A 239 0.72 3.70 2.48
N CYS A 240 0.28 4.85 1.94
CA CYS A 240 0.92 6.14 2.19
C CYS A 240 0.95 6.49 3.69
N ALA A 241 -0.01 6.01 4.48
CA ALA A 241 -0.09 6.23 5.91
C ALA A 241 1.01 5.55 6.74
N GLU A 242 1.58 4.45 6.25
CA GLU A 242 2.72 3.77 6.88
C GLU A 242 4.06 4.42 6.51
N HIS A 243 4.09 5.18 5.41
CA HIS A 243 5.29 5.80 4.84
C HIS A 243 5.14 7.32 4.77
N LYS A 244 4.76 7.92 5.90
CA LYS A 244 4.58 9.37 6.03
C LYS A 244 5.93 10.09 5.88
N PRO A 245 5.95 11.29 5.27
CA PRO A 245 7.17 12.08 5.21
C PRO A 245 7.62 12.43 6.64
N GLY A 246 8.84 12.05 7.01
CA GLY A 246 9.40 12.44 8.30
C GLY A 246 9.45 13.97 8.44
N LEU A 247 9.01 14.51 9.59
CA LEU A 247 9.17 15.91 9.97
C LEU A 247 10.65 16.19 10.33
N VAL A 248 11.57 16.08 9.38
CA VAL A 248 12.99 16.38 9.65
C VAL A 248 13.25 17.86 9.41
N VAL A 249 13.34 18.62 10.51
CA VAL A 249 13.93 19.96 10.53
C VAL A 249 15.46 19.79 10.47
N GLY A 250 16.03 19.85 9.27
CA GLY A 250 17.48 19.84 9.07
C GLY A 250 17.90 19.59 7.62
N ASN A 251 18.94 20.29 7.17
CA ASN A 251 19.48 20.29 5.80
C ASN A 251 20.13 18.97 5.32
N ASN A 252 19.83 17.82 5.93
CA ASN A 252 20.20 16.50 5.43
C ASN A 252 19.01 15.89 4.67
N ALA A 253 18.76 16.46 3.49
CA ALA A 253 17.60 16.23 2.63
C ALA A 253 17.58 14.88 1.88
N THR A 254 17.75 13.74 2.57
CA THR A 254 17.83 12.42 1.90
C THR A 254 16.98 11.28 2.47
N THR A 255 16.19 11.52 3.51
CA THR A 255 15.13 10.58 3.94
C THR A 255 13.78 11.04 3.37
N ASP A 256 13.10 10.16 2.62
CA ASP A 256 11.69 10.23 2.24
C ASP A 256 11.24 11.14 1.08
N ARG A 257 11.73 10.86 -0.14
CA ARG A 257 10.99 11.19 -1.37
C ARG A 257 9.80 10.25 -1.55
N CYS A 258 8.73 10.46 -0.79
CA CYS A 258 7.61 9.52 -0.63
C CYS A 258 6.99 9.00 -1.94
N PRO A 259 6.73 9.81 -3.00
CA PRO A 259 6.25 9.29 -4.29
C PRO A 259 7.28 8.46 -5.05
N SER A 260 8.57 8.80 -4.96
CA SER A 260 9.64 7.98 -5.54
C SER A 260 9.77 6.64 -4.81
N ARG A 261 9.70 6.65 -3.47
CA ARG A 261 9.75 5.44 -2.65
C ARG A 261 8.57 4.51 -2.92
N MET A 262 7.38 5.08 -3.08
CA MET A 262 6.21 4.36 -3.57
C MET A 262 6.53 3.66 -4.90
N MET A 263 7.03 4.40 -5.89
CA MET A 263 7.36 3.78 -7.18
C MET A 263 8.48 2.74 -7.10
N THR A 264 9.50 2.91 -6.25
CA THR A 264 10.52 1.87 -6.08
C THR A 264 9.94 0.60 -5.50
N SER A 265 9.01 0.72 -4.55
CA SER A 265 8.31 -0.43 -3.96
C SER A 265 7.41 -1.11 -5.00
N LEU A 266 6.61 -0.35 -5.75
CA LEU A 266 5.72 -0.90 -6.79
C LEU A 266 6.50 -1.62 -7.90
N VAL A 267 7.63 -1.06 -8.33
CA VAL A 267 8.53 -1.71 -9.30
C VAL A 267 9.15 -2.98 -8.71
N GLY A 268 9.63 -2.92 -7.47
CA GLY A 268 10.25 -4.07 -6.80
C GLY A 268 9.26 -5.23 -6.61
N GLN A 269 8.05 -4.94 -6.13
CA GLN A 269 6.96 -5.92 -5.96
C GLN A 269 6.58 -6.58 -7.29
N LEU A 270 6.45 -5.79 -8.37
CA LEU A 270 6.11 -6.33 -9.68
C LEU A 270 7.22 -7.24 -10.21
N LEU A 271 8.48 -6.79 -10.10
CA LEU A 271 9.64 -7.56 -10.54
C LEU A 271 9.78 -8.87 -9.78
N GLU A 272 9.66 -8.84 -8.44
CA GLU A 272 9.68 -10.04 -7.60
C GLU A 272 8.60 -11.03 -8.02
N LYS A 273 7.35 -10.57 -8.19
CA LYS A 273 6.24 -11.45 -8.61
C LYS A 273 6.42 -12.01 -10.01
N MET A 274 7.01 -11.25 -10.94
CA MET A 274 7.35 -11.74 -12.28
C MET A 274 8.40 -12.87 -12.18
N ILE A 275 9.44 -12.70 -11.35
CA ILE A 275 10.48 -13.70 -11.10
C ILE A 275 9.87 -14.96 -10.49
N ASP A 276 9.06 -14.82 -9.44
CA ASP A 276 8.40 -15.94 -8.75
C ASP A 276 7.47 -16.72 -9.67
N SER A 277 6.86 -16.02 -10.65
CA SER A 277 5.98 -16.63 -11.67
C SER A 277 6.73 -17.20 -12.87
N GLY A 278 8.06 -17.13 -12.88
CA GLY A 278 8.90 -17.59 -14.00
C GLY A 278 8.79 -16.76 -15.27
N VAL A 279 8.32 -15.51 -15.18
CA VAL A 279 8.26 -14.58 -16.32
C VAL A 279 9.67 -14.11 -16.65
N GLU A 280 10.09 -14.26 -17.89
CA GLU A 280 11.36 -13.72 -18.37
C GLU A 280 11.28 -12.19 -18.44
N VAL A 281 12.11 -11.51 -17.65
CA VAL A 281 12.16 -10.04 -17.61
C VAL A 281 13.36 -9.53 -18.38
N ASP A 282 13.10 -8.83 -19.48
CA ASP A 282 14.08 -8.10 -20.25
C ASP A 282 14.35 -6.72 -19.62
N LEU A 283 15.61 -6.50 -19.22
CA LEU A 283 16.12 -5.23 -18.70
C LEU A 283 17.12 -4.57 -19.67
N SER A 284 17.24 -5.02 -20.92
CA SER A 284 18.15 -4.48 -21.93
C SER A 284 17.92 -2.99 -22.23
N PHE A 285 16.71 -2.48 -21.98
CA PHE A 285 16.38 -1.06 -22.11
C PHE A 285 17.03 -0.17 -21.04
N MET A 286 17.70 -0.75 -20.04
CA MET A 286 18.40 -0.06 -18.95
C MET A 286 19.86 0.24 -19.31
N TYR A 287 20.08 1.37 -19.99
CA TYR A 287 21.41 1.93 -20.24
C TYR A 287 21.91 2.74 -19.02
N ASP A 288 23.21 3.04 -18.98
CA ASP A 288 23.89 3.61 -17.80
C ASP A 288 23.23 4.86 -17.19
N SER A 289 22.66 5.75 -18.01
CA SER A 289 21.98 6.92 -17.46
C SER A 289 20.65 6.57 -16.78
N LYS A 290 19.93 5.54 -17.25
CA LYS A 290 18.71 5.06 -16.57
C LYS A 290 19.05 4.40 -15.25
N TRP A 291 20.12 3.59 -15.19
CA TRP A 291 20.61 3.04 -13.93
C TRP A 291 20.90 4.14 -12.91
N ARG A 292 21.66 5.18 -13.30
CA ARG A 292 21.92 6.35 -12.45
C ARG A 292 20.64 7.07 -12.02
N HIS A 293 19.65 7.19 -12.90
CA HIS A 293 18.37 7.81 -12.56
C HIS A 293 17.53 6.98 -11.60
N VAL A 294 17.58 5.66 -11.70
CA VAL A 294 16.95 4.75 -10.73
C VAL A 294 17.63 4.88 -9.38
N GLU A 295 18.96 4.89 -9.32
CA GLU A 295 19.72 5.10 -8.08
C GLU A 295 19.44 6.48 -7.43
N GLN A 296 19.17 7.49 -8.25
CA GLN A 296 18.74 8.84 -7.81
C GLN A 296 17.24 8.94 -7.51
N LEU A 297 16.50 7.84 -7.60
CA LEU A 297 15.06 7.74 -7.37
C LEU A 297 14.24 8.75 -8.16
N LYS A 298 14.58 8.97 -9.44
CA LYS A 298 13.85 9.94 -10.29
C LYS A 298 12.44 9.42 -10.64
N PRO A 299 11.35 10.09 -10.23
CA PRO A 299 9.97 9.60 -10.41
C PRO A 299 9.65 9.21 -11.86
N THR A 300 10.01 10.07 -12.82
CA THR A 300 9.73 9.84 -14.25
C THR A 300 10.42 8.59 -14.81
N THR A 301 11.64 8.30 -14.33
CA THR A 301 12.38 7.10 -14.75
C THR A 301 11.77 5.86 -14.11
N LEU A 302 11.40 5.93 -12.83
CA LEU A 302 10.73 4.83 -12.13
C LEU A 302 9.36 4.50 -12.75
N CYS A 303 8.54 5.49 -13.09
CA CYS A 303 7.28 5.27 -13.81
C CYS A 303 7.52 4.66 -15.20
N SER A 304 8.56 5.09 -15.92
CA SER A 304 8.88 4.53 -17.24
C SER A 304 9.33 3.08 -17.13
N LEU A 305 10.14 2.76 -16.11
CA LEU A 305 10.53 1.39 -15.79
C LEU A 305 9.30 0.54 -15.44
N PHE A 306 8.42 1.04 -14.57
CA PHE A 306 7.17 0.36 -14.22
C PHE A 306 6.33 0.01 -15.45
N VAL A 307 6.11 0.99 -16.35
CA VAL A 307 5.39 0.78 -17.62
C VAL A 307 6.05 -0.32 -18.46
N ARG A 308 7.38 -0.32 -18.56
CA ARG A 308 8.12 -1.36 -19.31
C ARG A 308 7.99 -2.74 -18.70
N LEU A 309 7.87 -2.87 -17.38
CA LEU A 309 7.62 -4.15 -16.73
C LEU A 309 6.19 -4.63 -16.97
N VAL A 310 5.19 -3.73 -16.87
CA VAL A 310 3.79 -4.07 -17.16
C VAL A 310 3.61 -4.54 -18.61
N GLU A 311 4.28 -3.89 -19.56
CA GLU A 311 4.27 -4.29 -20.98
C GLU A 311 4.84 -5.70 -21.23
N GLN A 312 5.63 -6.24 -20.30
CA GLN A 312 6.25 -7.56 -20.38
C GLN A 312 5.43 -8.66 -19.67
N LEU A 313 4.36 -8.31 -18.97
CA LEU A 313 3.52 -9.32 -18.36
C LEU A 313 2.84 -10.21 -19.43
N PRO A 314 2.61 -11.50 -19.13
CA PRO A 314 1.93 -12.40 -20.05
C PRO A 314 0.61 -11.83 -20.56
N GLN A 315 0.24 -12.16 -21.80
CA GLN A 315 -1.06 -11.77 -22.33
C GLN A 315 -2.20 -12.35 -21.48
N GLY A 316 -3.24 -11.54 -21.25
CA GLY A 316 -4.37 -11.89 -20.38
C GLY A 316 -4.11 -11.66 -18.89
N SER A 317 -2.88 -11.32 -18.49
CA SER A 317 -2.58 -11.03 -17.09
C SER A 317 -3.32 -9.82 -16.56
N ILE A 318 -3.62 -9.86 -15.25
CA ILE A 318 -4.30 -8.79 -14.55
C ILE A 318 -3.40 -8.28 -13.42
N LEU A 319 -3.01 -7.02 -13.51
CA LEU A 319 -2.25 -6.31 -12.48
C LEU A 319 -3.15 -5.32 -11.74
N LEU A 320 -3.42 -5.59 -10.47
CA LEU A 320 -4.06 -4.66 -9.54
C LEU A 320 -2.98 -3.90 -8.76
N CYS A 321 -2.95 -2.59 -8.96
CA CYS A 321 -2.08 -1.66 -8.24
C CYS A 321 -2.94 -0.84 -7.27
N ILE A 322 -2.67 -0.98 -5.97
CA ILE A 322 -3.39 -0.27 -4.91
C ILE A 322 -2.47 0.81 -4.31
N VAL A 323 -2.94 2.06 -4.29
CA VAL A 323 -2.27 3.18 -3.64
C VAL A 323 -3.23 3.77 -2.61
N ASP A 324 -2.97 3.47 -1.34
CA ASP A 324 -3.86 3.79 -0.24
C ASP A 324 -3.46 5.08 0.47
N GLU A 325 -4.45 5.90 0.84
CA GLU A 325 -4.31 7.21 1.48
C GLU A 325 -3.46 8.23 0.70
N ILE A 326 -3.68 8.32 -0.63
CA ILE A 326 -2.89 9.19 -1.52
C ILE A 326 -2.93 10.68 -1.13
N VAL A 327 -3.98 11.11 -0.42
CA VAL A 327 -4.12 12.47 0.09
C VAL A 327 -2.96 12.89 1.00
N LEU A 328 -2.30 11.95 1.68
CA LEU A 328 -1.13 12.23 2.51
C LEU A 328 0.08 12.71 1.70
N TYR A 329 0.10 12.48 0.40
CA TYR A 329 1.14 12.97 -0.51
C TYR A 329 0.70 14.22 -1.30
N GLU A 330 -0.51 14.76 -1.05
CA GLU A 330 -0.98 16.07 -1.55
C GLU A 330 -0.47 17.22 -0.66
N THR A 331 0.83 17.23 -0.36
CA THR A 331 1.49 18.34 0.36
C THR A 331 2.27 19.21 -0.62
N LEU A 332 2.46 20.50 -0.31
CA LEU A 332 3.24 21.40 -1.18
C LEU A 332 4.63 20.86 -1.56
N ALA A 333 5.25 20.09 -0.67
CA ALA A 333 6.57 19.51 -0.90
C ALA A 333 6.55 18.31 -1.86
N LEU A 334 5.44 17.56 -1.92
CA LEU A 334 5.35 16.30 -2.68
C LEU A 334 4.45 16.39 -3.90
N GLU A 335 3.56 17.38 -3.96
CA GLU A 335 2.46 17.50 -4.94
C GLU A 335 2.93 17.30 -6.37
N SER A 336 4.03 17.95 -6.77
CA SER A 336 4.57 17.85 -8.13
C SER A 336 4.93 16.40 -8.49
N ASP A 337 5.67 15.71 -7.64
CA ASP A 337 6.08 14.34 -7.89
C ASP A 337 4.89 13.37 -7.80
N THR A 338 3.98 13.59 -6.84
CA THR A 338 2.75 12.81 -6.70
C THR A 338 1.88 12.92 -7.96
N LYS A 339 1.68 14.12 -8.50
CA LYS A 339 0.95 14.36 -9.76
C LYS A 339 1.60 13.65 -10.94
N VAL A 340 2.93 13.74 -11.05
CA VAL A 340 3.67 13.04 -12.12
C VAL A 340 3.45 11.53 -12.03
N VAL A 341 3.58 10.95 -10.85
CA VAL A 341 3.42 9.51 -10.64
C VAL A 341 1.99 9.06 -10.90
N MET A 342 1.01 9.66 -10.23
CA MET A 342 -0.40 9.27 -10.36
C MET A 342 -0.93 9.53 -11.77
N GLY A 343 -0.55 10.64 -12.40
CA GLY A 343 -0.88 10.92 -13.79
C GLY A 343 -0.29 9.88 -14.76
N LYS A 344 0.93 9.36 -14.50
CA LYS A 344 1.52 8.29 -15.33
C LYS A 344 0.82 6.95 -15.11
N LEU A 345 0.47 6.59 -13.89
CA LEU A 345 -0.27 5.35 -13.60
C LEU A 345 -1.68 5.39 -14.19
N ALA A 346 -2.41 6.50 -14.05
CA ALA A 346 -3.74 6.66 -14.65
C ALA A 346 -3.68 6.58 -16.20
N ARG A 347 -2.70 7.23 -16.83
CA ARG A 347 -2.48 7.13 -18.29
C ARG A 347 -2.10 5.73 -18.74
N LEU A 348 -1.42 4.95 -17.90
CA LEU A 348 -1.14 3.55 -18.20
C LEU A 348 -2.43 2.72 -18.28
N ALA A 349 -3.36 2.93 -17.34
CA ALA A 349 -4.67 2.28 -17.37
C ALA A 349 -5.46 2.64 -18.65
N GLU A 350 -5.38 3.90 -19.10
CA GLU A 350 -6.01 4.32 -20.35
C GLU A 350 -5.35 3.70 -21.59
N LYS A 351 -4.01 3.72 -21.64
CA LYS A 351 -3.22 3.13 -22.73
C LYS A 351 -3.50 1.63 -22.89
N LEU A 352 -3.68 0.92 -21.78
CA LEU A 352 -3.95 -0.52 -21.77
C LEU A 352 -5.44 -0.87 -21.77
N SER A 353 -6.35 0.10 -21.98
CA SER A 353 -7.80 -0.15 -22.00
C SER A 353 -8.22 -1.20 -23.04
N THR A 354 -7.47 -1.28 -24.16
CA THR A 354 -7.61 -2.30 -25.21
C THR A 354 -6.33 -3.13 -25.37
N GLY A 355 -5.47 -3.12 -24.35
CA GLY A 355 -4.17 -3.81 -24.37
C GLY A 355 -4.30 -5.31 -24.10
N PRO A 356 -3.23 -6.09 -24.39
CA PRO A 356 -3.20 -7.51 -24.07
C PRO A 356 -3.06 -7.79 -22.57
N GLN A 357 -2.63 -6.81 -21.78
CA GLN A 357 -2.59 -6.87 -20.31
C GLN A 357 -3.63 -5.93 -19.71
N ILE A 358 -4.13 -6.28 -18.53
CA ILE A 358 -5.13 -5.51 -17.81
C ILE A 358 -4.48 -4.85 -16.59
N PHE A 359 -4.40 -3.54 -16.60
CA PHE A 359 -3.90 -2.73 -15.49
C PHE A 359 -5.07 -2.04 -14.77
N LYS A 360 -5.18 -2.31 -13.47
CA LYS A 360 -6.16 -1.69 -12.58
C LYS A 360 -5.45 -0.83 -11.55
N LEU A 361 -5.77 0.46 -11.51
CA LEU A 361 -5.28 1.37 -10.48
C LEU A 361 -6.41 1.70 -9.49
N LEU A 362 -6.28 1.23 -8.25
CA LEU A 362 -7.14 1.64 -7.15
C LEU A 362 -6.39 2.67 -6.30
N ALA A 363 -6.94 3.87 -6.19
CA ALA A 363 -6.48 4.87 -5.25
C ALA A 363 -7.56 5.13 -4.20
N THR A 364 -7.19 5.22 -2.93
CA THR A 364 -8.13 5.54 -1.84
C THR A 364 -7.65 6.76 -1.07
N CYS A 365 -8.57 7.43 -0.41
CA CYS A 365 -8.28 8.42 0.61
C CYS A 365 -9.45 8.55 1.57
N GLN A 366 -9.17 8.64 2.87
CA GLN A 366 -10.18 8.76 3.91
C GLN A 366 -11.02 10.04 3.75
N ASN A 367 -10.39 11.12 3.28
CA ASN A 367 -11.02 12.41 3.06
C ASN A 367 -11.37 12.58 1.58
N ARG A 368 -10.69 13.52 0.90
CA ARG A 368 -10.87 13.81 -0.51
C ARG A 368 -9.52 14.19 -1.12
N ALA A 369 -9.10 13.47 -2.15
CA ALA A 369 -7.91 13.79 -2.92
C ALA A 369 -8.30 14.80 -4.01
N LEU A 370 -8.01 16.09 -3.79
CA LEU A 370 -8.39 17.16 -4.72
C LEU A 370 -7.39 17.27 -5.86
N GLY A 371 -6.10 17.20 -5.53
CA GLY A 371 -5.02 17.29 -6.49
C GLY A 371 -4.98 16.09 -7.44
N MET A 372 -5.31 14.89 -6.95
CA MET A 372 -5.28 13.68 -7.76
C MET A 372 -6.52 13.49 -8.63
N ALA A 373 -7.66 14.07 -8.26
CA ALA A 373 -8.92 13.89 -8.98
C ALA A 373 -8.83 14.27 -10.47
N GLU A 374 -7.95 15.22 -10.84
CA GLU A 374 -7.75 15.62 -12.24
C GLU A 374 -7.20 14.49 -13.14
N HIS A 375 -6.54 13.49 -12.54
CA HIS A 375 -6.01 12.33 -13.27
C HIS A 375 -7.04 11.20 -13.43
N PHE A 376 -8.19 11.31 -12.75
CA PHE A 376 -9.26 10.33 -12.83
C PHE A 376 -10.45 10.98 -13.54
N GLY A 377 -10.98 10.31 -14.57
CA GLY A 377 -12.23 10.77 -15.20
C GLY A 377 -13.38 10.81 -14.18
N TYR A 378 -14.33 11.73 -14.33
CA TYR A 378 -15.42 11.94 -13.35
C TYR A 378 -16.16 10.65 -12.97
N ASN A 379 -16.43 9.77 -13.93
CA ASN A 379 -17.12 8.48 -13.73
C ASN A 379 -16.25 7.43 -13.00
N LYS A 380 -14.97 7.73 -12.79
CA LYS A 380 -13.97 6.87 -12.11
C LYS A 380 -13.66 7.37 -10.70
N ILE A 381 -14.46 8.29 -10.16
CA ILE A 381 -14.34 8.80 -8.79
C ILE A 381 -15.57 8.38 -7.99
N VAL A 382 -15.35 7.55 -6.97
CA VAL A 382 -16.37 7.19 -5.99
C VAL A 382 -16.25 8.12 -4.80
N ASN A 383 -17.35 8.76 -4.44
CA ASN A 383 -17.43 9.57 -3.25
C ASN A 383 -18.38 8.88 -2.28
N LEU A 384 -17.84 8.30 -1.22
CA LEU A 384 -18.66 7.72 -0.17
C LEU A 384 -19.36 8.85 0.59
N GLY A 385 -20.59 8.60 1.02
CA GLY A 385 -21.30 9.52 1.91
C GLY A 385 -20.62 9.60 3.28
N GLY A 386 -20.94 10.65 4.04
CA GLY A 386 -20.58 10.71 5.45
C GLY A 386 -21.09 9.47 6.20
N SER A 387 -20.39 9.07 7.27
CA SER A 387 -20.62 7.80 7.95
C SER A 387 -22.11 7.58 8.28
N THR A 388 -22.76 6.67 7.57
CA THR A 388 -24.13 6.24 7.85
C THR A 388 -24.15 5.45 9.17
N GLY A 389 -25.33 5.26 9.76
CA GLY A 389 -25.51 4.54 11.04
C GLY A 389 -24.86 3.16 11.08
N SER A 390 -24.82 2.53 12.26
CA SER A 390 -24.27 1.18 12.41
C SER A 390 -24.93 0.20 11.45
N ASP A 391 -24.11 -0.56 10.73
CA ASP A 391 -24.56 -1.62 9.82
C ASP A 391 -24.13 -2.97 10.41
N GLU A 392 -25.10 -3.75 10.87
CA GLU A 392 -24.86 -5.08 11.47
C GLU A 392 -24.32 -6.09 10.43
N SER A 393 -24.56 -5.85 9.14
CA SER A 393 -24.02 -6.68 8.04
C SER A 393 -22.60 -6.30 7.64
N ALA A 394 -22.03 -5.24 8.21
CA ALA A 394 -20.72 -4.72 7.80
C ALA A 394 -19.59 -5.74 7.98
N GLN A 395 -19.56 -6.42 9.12
CA GLN A 395 -18.54 -7.44 9.39
C GLN A 395 -18.63 -8.60 8.40
N TRP A 396 -19.85 -8.98 8.01
CA TRP A 396 -20.05 -10.03 7.01
C TRP A 396 -19.54 -9.58 5.63
N ALA A 397 -19.83 -8.34 5.20
CA ALA A 397 -19.35 -7.83 3.91
C ALA A 397 -17.82 -7.76 3.85
N ILE A 398 -17.19 -7.31 4.93
CA ILE A 398 -15.73 -7.24 5.12
C ILE A 398 -15.11 -8.64 5.06
N SER A 399 -15.65 -9.61 5.80
CA SER A 399 -15.09 -10.97 5.88
C SER A 399 -15.33 -11.79 4.61
N ASN A 400 -16.35 -11.47 3.81
CA ASN A 400 -16.73 -12.22 2.60
C ASN A 400 -16.42 -11.46 1.32
N MET A 401 -15.49 -10.51 1.36
CA MET A 401 -15.16 -9.67 0.22
C MET A 401 -14.66 -10.49 -0.98
N SER A 402 -14.00 -11.62 -0.75
CA SER A 402 -13.60 -12.56 -1.81
C SER A 402 -14.79 -13.21 -2.54
N MET A 403 -15.95 -13.35 -1.90
CA MET A 403 -17.18 -13.84 -2.54
C MET A 403 -17.96 -12.74 -3.28
N ALA A 404 -17.54 -11.49 -3.15
CA ALA A 404 -18.15 -10.36 -3.85
C ALA A 404 -17.58 -10.17 -5.27
N TYR A 405 -16.55 -10.94 -5.64
CA TYR A 405 -15.80 -10.83 -6.88
C TYR A 405 -16.05 -11.99 -7.84
#